data_AF-A0A4Y2IIQ3-F1
#
_entry.id   AF-A0A4Y2IIQ3-F1
#
_cell.length_a   1.000
_cell.length_b   1.000
_cell.length_c   1.000
_cell.angle_alpha   90.00
_cell.angle_beta   90.00
_cell.angle_gamma   90.00
#
_symmetry.space_group_name_H-M   'P 1'
#
loop_
_entity.id
_entity.type
_entity.pdbx_description
1 polymer ?
#
loop_
_entity_poly.entity_id
_entity_poly.type
_entity_poly.pdbx_seq_one_letter_code
_entity_poly.pdbx_strand_id
1 'polypeptide(L)'
;MNFEDIAKSYLTYLQTHYGSNGAVVFDGYPSDVNGNSAKSAERIRRANLHSSHEIIFNEATCPETSQERFSANERNKMRFIDLLKKFLQKANVTVKQAVEDANVLIVETAVSARF
;
A
#
# COMPACT_ATOMS: atom_id res chain seq x y z
N MET A 1 15.23 12.84 1.31
CA MET A 1 13.99 12.28 0.74
C MET A 1 13.20 11.71 1.90
N ASN A 2 12.12 12.38 2.30
CA ASN A 2 11.22 11.93 3.36
C ASN A 2 10.00 11.20 2.78
N PHE A 3 9.06 10.76 3.62
CA PHE A 3 7.85 10.08 3.15
C PHE A 3 6.93 10.97 2.29
N GLU A 4 6.92 12.28 2.50
CA GLU A 4 6.20 13.23 1.64
C GLU A 4 6.80 13.26 0.23
N ASP A 5 8.12 13.33 0.11
CA ASP A 5 8.83 13.30 -1.17
C ASP A 5 8.55 11.99 -1.91
N ILE A 6 8.51 10.88 -1.18
CA ILE A 6 8.13 9.58 -1.73
C ILE A 6 6.68 9.63 -2.23
N ALA A 7 5.72 10.11 -1.44
CA ALA A 7 4.32 10.20 -1.86
C ALA A 7 4.12 11.11 -3.09
N LYS A 8 4.86 12.23 -3.15
CA LYS A 8 4.93 13.10 -4.34
C LYS A 8 5.43 12.33 -5.56
N SER A 9 6.49 11.52 -5.42
CA SER A 9 7.01 10.74 -6.54
C SER A 9 5.98 9.75 -7.11
N TYR A 10 5.18 9.10 -6.26
CA TYR A 10 4.06 8.26 -6.68
C TYR A 10 2.99 9.08 -7.42
N LEU A 11 2.60 10.25 -6.90
CA LEU A 11 1.62 11.11 -7.55
C LEU A 11 2.09 11.57 -8.93
N THR A 12 3.35 12.02 -9.04
CA THR A 12 3.94 12.41 -10.31
C THR A 12 3.92 11.25 -11.30
N TYR A 13 4.32 10.06 -10.88
CA TYR A 13 4.27 8.87 -11.73
C TYR A 13 2.84 8.57 -12.23
N LEU A 14 1.85 8.63 -11.34
CA LEU A 14 0.45 8.41 -11.70
C LEU A 14 -0.05 9.42 -12.73
N GLN A 15 0.22 10.70 -12.51
CA GLN A 15 -0.20 11.77 -13.40
C GLN A 15 0.48 11.69 -14.77
N THR A 16 1.78 11.38 -14.80
CA THR A 16 2.55 11.27 -16.05
C THR A 16 2.13 10.09 -16.90
N HIS A 17 1.81 8.94 -16.29
CA HIS A 17 1.58 7.70 -17.05
C HIS A 17 0.10 7.33 -17.22
N TYR A 18 -0.77 7.75 -16.31
CA TYR A 18 -2.18 7.34 -16.29
C TYR A 18 -3.16 8.52 -16.32
N GLY A 19 -2.67 9.76 -16.18
CA GLY A 19 -3.51 10.96 -16.18
C GLY A 19 -4.48 11.00 -15.00
N SER A 20 -5.67 11.57 -15.22
CA SER A 20 -6.70 11.76 -14.19
C SER A 20 -7.70 10.61 -14.03
N ASN A 21 -7.72 9.66 -14.97
CA ASN A 21 -8.79 8.66 -15.07
C ASN A 21 -8.43 7.31 -14.43
N GLY A 22 -7.28 7.23 -13.75
CA GLY A 22 -6.82 6.03 -13.07
C GLY A 22 -7.35 5.90 -11.64
N ALA A 23 -7.49 4.66 -11.18
CA ALA A 23 -7.70 4.34 -9.77
C ALA A 23 -6.50 3.56 -9.22
N VAL A 24 -6.05 3.91 -8.02
CA VAL A 24 -5.01 3.17 -7.29
C VAL A 24 -5.69 2.19 -6.35
N VAL A 25 -5.31 0.91 -6.44
CA VAL A 25 -5.86 -0.15 -5.58
C VAL A 25 -4.75 -0.70 -4.70
N PHE A 26 -4.92 -0.60 -3.38
CA PHE A 26 -3.99 -1.16 -2.41
C PHE A 26 -4.43 -2.54 -1.93
N ASP A 27 -3.44 -3.37 -1.59
CA ASP A 27 -3.67 -4.57 -0.79
C ASP A 27 -4.23 -4.24 0.59
N GLY A 28 -4.91 -5.22 1.16
CA GLY A 28 -5.40 -5.17 2.52
C GLY A 28 -4.55 -6.01 3.48
N TYR A 29 -4.62 -5.63 4.75
CA TYR A 29 -3.93 -6.30 5.84
C TYR A 29 -4.90 -6.44 7.01
N PRO A 30 -5.88 -7.36 6.92
CA PRO A 30 -6.83 -7.54 8.02
C PRO A 30 -6.07 -8.08 9.22
N SER A 31 -6.43 -7.58 10.39
CA SER A 31 -5.89 -8.05 11.68
C SER A 31 -6.44 -9.43 12.07
N ASP A 32 -7.54 -9.84 11.46
CA ASP A 32 -8.47 -10.88 11.87
C ASP A 32 -8.72 -11.91 10.76
N VAL A 33 -7.77 -12.09 9.85
CA VAL A 33 -7.91 -13.13 8.81
C VAL A 33 -7.92 -14.48 9.50
N ASN A 34 -9.03 -15.19 9.35
CA ASN A 34 -9.14 -16.62 9.61
C ASN A 34 -7.94 -17.28 8.91
N GLY A 35 -7.00 -17.84 9.66
CA GLY A 35 -5.65 -18.21 9.21
C GLY A 35 -5.56 -19.32 8.15
N ASN A 36 -6.66 -19.60 7.46
CA ASN A 36 -6.83 -20.66 6.48
C ASN A 36 -6.58 -20.21 5.03
N SER A 37 -6.17 -18.95 4.78
CA SER A 37 -5.75 -18.53 3.44
C SER A 37 -4.27 -18.85 3.18
N ALA A 38 -3.94 -19.25 1.95
CA ALA A 38 -2.55 -19.45 1.53
C ALA A 38 -1.71 -18.16 1.71
N LYS A 39 -2.35 -16.99 1.59
CA LYS A 39 -1.72 -15.67 1.75
C LYS A 39 -1.39 -15.38 3.21
N SER A 40 -2.26 -15.76 4.15
CA SER A 40 -2.01 -15.67 5.60
C SER A 40 -0.86 -16.59 6.03
N ALA A 41 -0.80 -17.81 5.50
CA ALA A 41 0.31 -18.72 5.76
C ALA A 41 1.65 -18.16 5.24
N GLU A 42 1.67 -17.62 4.02
CA GLU A 42 2.87 -16.99 3.43
C GLU A 42 3.29 -15.73 4.19
N ARG A 43 2.32 -14.94 4.67
CA ARG A 43 2.52 -13.77 5.52
C ARG A 43 3.23 -14.14 6.82
N ILE A 44 2.76 -15.17 7.52
CA ILE A 44 3.39 -15.67 8.76
C ILE A 44 4.81 -16.17 8.46
N ARG A 45 4.99 -16.94 7.38
CA ARG A 45 6.31 -17.45 6.98
C ARG A 45 7.31 -16.31 6.76
N ARG A 46 6.92 -15.24 6.06
CA ARG A 46 7.78 -14.07 5.81
C ARG A 46 8.06 -13.26 7.08
N ALA A 47 7.04 -13.06 7.93
CA ALA A 47 7.21 -12.35 9.20
C ALA A 47 8.23 -13.06 10.11
N ASN A 48 8.22 -14.40 10.13
CA ASN A 48 9.19 -15.19 10.89
C ASN A 48 10.59 -15.19 10.29
N LEU A 49 10.72 -15.04 8.96
CA LEU A 49 12.01 -15.04 8.26
C LEU A 49 12.69 -13.67 8.26
N HIS A 50 11.91 -12.60 8.21
CA HIS A 50 12.39 -11.22 8.08
C HIS A 50 11.80 -10.36 9.20
N SER A 51 12.38 -10.45 10.40
CA SER A 51 11.99 -9.56 11.48
C SER A 51 12.54 -8.15 11.23
N SER A 52 11.66 -7.18 10.99
CA SER A 52 12.00 -5.75 11.04
C SER A 52 11.17 -5.05 12.10
N HIS A 53 11.75 -4.04 12.73
CA HIS A 53 11.07 -3.24 13.74
C HIS A 53 9.89 -2.48 13.12
N GLU A 54 8.82 -2.32 13.92
CA GLU A 54 7.78 -1.35 13.59
C GLU A 54 8.37 0.06 13.66
N ILE A 55 8.08 0.87 12.65
CA ILE A 55 8.56 2.23 12.51
C ILE A 55 7.36 3.15 12.62
N ILE A 56 7.40 4.06 13.59
CA ILE A 56 6.45 5.15 13.71
C ILE A 56 7.01 6.33 12.92
N PHE A 57 6.26 6.81 11.93
CA PHE A 57 6.69 7.88 11.05
C PHE A 57 5.51 8.78 10.65
N ASN A 58 5.85 9.97 10.19
CA ASN A 58 4.96 10.91 9.54
C ASN A 58 5.54 11.33 8.17
N GLU A 59 4.88 12.26 7.48
CA GLU A 59 5.27 12.76 6.16
C GLU A 59 6.70 13.34 6.16
N ALA A 60 7.10 14.02 7.25
CA ALA A 60 8.41 14.66 7.37
C ALA A 60 9.54 13.69 7.74
N THR A 61 9.23 12.46 8.14
CA THR A 61 10.23 11.48 8.58
C THR A 61 11.04 10.96 7.39
N CYS A 62 12.36 10.90 7.54
CA CYS A 62 13.23 10.24 6.57
C CYS A 62 13.28 8.73 6.86
N PRO A 63 13.07 7.85 5.86
CA PRO A 63 13.24 6.42 6.06
C PRO A 63 14.71 6.07 6.31
N GLU A 64 15.02 5.59 7.52
CA GLU A 64 16.37 5.18 7.91
C GLU A 64 16.69 3.72 7.57
N THR A 65 15.68 2.96 7.12
CA THR A 65 15.80 1.54 6.80
C THR A 65 15.69 1.32 5.30
N SER A 66 16.32 0.25 4.79
CA SER A 66 16.09 -0.15 3.40
C SER A 66 14.62 -0.47 3.13
N GLN A 67 14.19 -0.29 1.88
CA GLN A 67 12.83 -0.63 1.44
C GLN A 67 12.46 -2.08 1.76
N GLU A 68 13.41 -3.01 1.63
CA GLU A 68 13.22 -4.43 1.94
C GLU A 68 12.91 -4.66 3.43
N ARG A 69 13.67 -4.03 4.33
CA ARG A 69 13.43 -4.12 5.78
C ARG A 69 12.12 -3.45 6.16
N PHE A 70 11.86 -2.27 5.63
CA PHE A 70 10.59 -1.58 5.83
C PHE A 70 9.41 -2.47 5.41
N SER A 71 9.51 -3.08 4.22
CA SER A 71 8.50 -3.96 3.62
C SER A 71 8.50 -5.38 4.17
N ALA A 72 9.35 -5.71 5.14
CA ALA A 72 9.25 -6.99 5.84
C ALA A 72 8.19 -6.93 6.95
N ASN A 73 7.94 -5.74 7.51
CA ASN A 73 6.99 -5.54 8.59
C ASN A 73 5.63 -5.07 8.07
N GLU A 74 4.56 -5.76 8.47
CA GLU A 74 3.21 -5.45 7.99
C GLU A 74 2.63 -4.16 8.56
N ARG A 75 2.95 -3.81 9.81
CA ARG A 75 2.52 -2.55 10.42
C ARG A 75 3.11 -1.37 9.67
N ASN A 76 4.37 -1.48 9.22
CA ASN A 76 5.02 -0.46 8.40
C ASN A 76 4.30 -0.29 7.06
N LYS A 77 3.98 -1.39 6.37
CA LYS A 77 3.19 -1.34 5.12
C LYS A 77 1.82 -0.72 5.31
N MET A 78 1.09 -1.12 6.35
CA MET A 78 -0.23 -0.56 6.65
C MET A 78 -0.18 0.94 6.89
N ARG A 79 0.77 1.41 7.72
CA ARG A 79 0.98 2.83 7.98
C ARG A 79 1.34 3.60 6.70
N PHE A 80 2.17 3.00 5.86
CA PHE A 80 2.56 3.61 4.58
C PHE A 80 1.39 3.69 3.60
N ILE A 81 0.57 2.64 3.50
CA ILE A 81 -0.65 2.65 2.69
C ILE A 81 -1.62 3.73 3.19
N ASP A 82 -1.81 3.87 4.49
CA ASP A 82 -2.68 4.91 5.06
C ASP A 82 -2.18 6.33 4.72
N LEU A 83 -0.87 6.57 4.85
CA LEU A 83 -0.24 7.83 4.45
C LEU A 83 -0.46 8.10 2.96
N LEU A 84 -0.15 7.14 2.10
CA LEU A 84 -0.23 7.31 0.65
C LEU A 84 -1.68 7.45 0.17
N LYS A 85 -2.61 6.70 0.76
CA LYS A 85 -4.04 6.81 0.50
C LYS A 85 -4.55 8.22 0.79
N LYS A 86 -4.27 8.76 1.99
CA LYS A 86 -4.66 10.13 2.37
C LYS A 86 -4.05 11.17 1.43
N PHE A 87 -2.77 11.01 1.10
CA PHE A 87 -2.06 11.92 0.21
C PHE A 87 -2.67 11.93 -1.20
N LEU A 88 -2.90 10.76 -1.78
CA LEU A 88 -3.47 10.60 -3.13
C LEU A 88 -4.93 11.09 -3.19
N GLN A 89 -5.73 10.79 -2.17
CA GLN A 89 -7.11 11.29 -2.08
C GLN A 89 -7.16 12.82 -2.02
N LYS A 90 -6.24 13.45 -1.27
CA LYS A 90 -6.11 14.93 -1.24
C LYS A 90 -5.73 15.52 -2.60
N ALA A 91 -5.03 14.74 -3.44
CA ALA A 91 -4.70 15.09 -4.82
C ALA A 91 -5.79 14.70 -5.83
N ASN A 92 -7.01 14.37 -5.37
CA ASN A 92 -8.15 13.94 -6.18
C ASN A 92 -7.92 12.65 -6.99
N VAL A 93 -6.96 11.81 -6.58
CA VAL A 93 -6.78 10.49 -7.17
C VAL A 93 -7.78 9.52 -6.54
N THR A 94 -8.45 8.72 -7.37
CA THR A 94 -9.35 7.66 -6.89
C THR A 94 -8.53 6.57 -6.24
N VAL A 95 -8.79 6.28 -4.95
CA VAL A 95 -8.10 5.22 -4.21
C VAL A 95 -9.10 4.20 -3.68
N LYS A 96 -8.78 2.92 -3.88
CA LYS A 96 -9.49 1.77 -3.29
C LYS A 96 -8.51 0.92 -2.49
N GLN A 97 -9.04 0.13 -1.56
CA GLN A 97 -8.23 -0.80 -0.78
C GLN A 97 -9.00 -2.11 -0.62
N ALA A 98 -8.35 -3.22 -0.93
CA ALA A 98 -8.92 -4.54 -0.78
C ALA A 98 -8.92 -4.99 0.68
N VAL A 99 -9.68 -6.04 0.97
CA VAL A 99 -9.66 -6.69 2.29
C VAL A 99 -8.34 -7.42 2.50
N GLU A 100 -7.89 -8.22 1.54
CA GLU A 100 -6.66 -9.01 1.66
C GLU A 100 -5.77 -8.88 0.41
N ASP A 101 -6.34 -9.10 -0.77
CA ASP A 101 -5.62 -9.08 -2.05
C ASP A 101 -6.29 -8.14 -3.06
N ALA A 102 -5.48 -7.28 -3.67
CA ALA A 102 -5.95 -6.29 -4.61
C ALA A 102 -6.35 -6.87 -5.98
N ASN A 103 -5.93 -8.09 -6.36
CA ASN A 103 -6.11 -8.58 -7.72
C ASN A 103 -7.58 -8.64 -8.13
N VAL A 104 -8.45 -9.18 -7.25
CA VAL A 104 -9.89 -9.24 -7.50
C VAL A 104 -10.46 -7.83 -7.65
N LEU A 105 -10.11 -6.93 -6.73
CA LEU A 105 -10.62 -5.55 -6.74
C LEU A 105 -10.11 -4.74 -7.95
N ILE A 106 -8.92 -5.02 -8.45
CA ILE A 106 -8.37 -4.43 -9.68
C ILE A 106 -9.22 -4.89 -10.87
N VAL A 107 -9.48 -6.20 -10.99
CA VAL A 107 -10.30 -6.76 -12.08
C VAL A 107 -11.72 -6.20 -12.03
N GLU A 108 -12.36 -6.20 -10.86
CA GLU A 108 -13.70 -5.65 -10.67
C GLU A 108 -13.76 -4.16 -11.02
N THR A 109 -12.74 -3.40 -10.63
CA THR A 109 -12.64 -1.96 -10.95
C THR A 109 -12.48 -1.74 -12.45
N ALA A 110 -11.65 -2.54 -13.12
CA ALA A 110 -11.47 -2.44 -14.56
C ALA A 110 -12.72 -2.86 -15.35
N VAL A 111 -13.44 -3.89 -14.88
CA VAL A 111 -14.70 -4.33 -15.49
C VAL A 111 -15.80 -3.28 -15.29
N SER A 112 -15.91 -2.71 -14.10
CA SER A 112 -16.93 -1.68 -13.78
C SER A 112 -16.66 -0.35 -14.46
N ALA A 113 -15.41 -0.05 -14.83
CA ALA A 113 -15.06 1.13 -15.61
C ALA A 113 -15.43 1.01 -17.10
N ARG A 114 -15.97 -0.15 -17.53
CA ARG A 114 -16.58 -0.29 -18.85
C ARG A 114 -18.00 0.27 -18.83
N PHE A 115 -18.17 1.35 -19.60
CA PHE A 115 -19.38 2.14 -19.91
C PHE A 115 -19.73 3.25 -18.92
#